data_AF-A0A832LWY6-F1
#
_entry.id   AF-A0A832LWY6-F1
#
_cell.length_a   1.000
_cell.length_b   1.000
_cell.length_c   1.000
_cell.angle_alpha   90.00
_cell.angle_beta   90.00
_cell.angle_gamma   90.00
#
_symmetry.space_group_name_H-M   'P 1'
#
loop_
_entity.id
_entity.type
_entity.pdbx_description
1 polymer ?
#
loop_
_entity_poly.entity_id
_entity_poly.type
_entity_poly.pdbx_seq_one_letter_code
_entity_poly.pdbx_strand_id
1 'polypeptide(L)'
;MKSKAYLISPSSHFLKSLANFLRSEINLRHPEATKHWVIFSTKRAALFFKYYLLQKEKGHSFFLPKILSWEEFLKELYLQITPAPRLFLPEGGKILIFLQTLPSIGIHWEEPEKLLFWGARFLEVFEEFEKEGKIPQDLLYPPETLPEQAKYLFERLSKSYKAYKEHLKRLGISFPSEILSNLRENLSPERIPLNLIKGLYFAGFVALREGERAFLREIMKYFEEKDLPLLFFFEDNPNSPHPLIKKTLNDLALTYAGLPRFYLEQEEREPKVFLFSFPEQESEMQKLREHFEGYQI
;
A
#
# COMPACT_ATOMS: atom_id res chain seq x y z
N MET A 1 17.12 -14.34 -13.82
CA MET A 1 17.72 -12.97 -13.77
C MET A 1 17.51 -12.38 -12.36
N LYS A 2 18.45 -11.64 -11.73
CA LYS A 2 18.14 -10.97 -10.43
C LYS A 2 17.13 -9.85 -10.65
N SER A 3 16.13 -9.74 -9.77
CA SER A 3 15.17 -8.64 -9.78
C SER A 3 15.88 -7.27 -9.71
N LYS A 4 15.40 -6.32 -10.51
CA LYS A 4 16.06 -5.02 -10.71
C LYS A 4 15.14 -3.86 -10.36
N ALA A 5 15.73 -2.80 -9.81
CA ALA A 5 15.07 -1.54 -9.55
C ALA A 5 15.60 -0.42 -10.47
N TYR A 6 14.73 0.50 -10.84
CA TYR A 6 15.07 1.76 -11.49
C TYR A 6 14.64 2.93 -10.60
N LEU A 7 15.54 3.88 -10.40
CA LEU A 7 15.23 5.15 -9.76
C LEU A 7 15.00 6.20 -10.82
N ILE A 8 13.91 6.95 -10.65
CA ILE A 8 13.53 8.06 -11.53
C ILE A 8 13.51 9.32 -10.66
N SER A 9 14.31 10.31 -11.04
CA SER A 9 14.39 11.57 -10.30
C SER A 9 13.04 12.29 -10.27
N PRO A 10 12.64 12.93 -9.16
CA PRO A 10 11.38 13.69 -9.08
C PRO A 10 11.25 14.76 -10.18
N SER A 11 12.36 15.37 -10.58
CA SER A 11 12.40 16.37 -11.67
C SER A 11 12.05 15.80 -13.05
N SER A 12 12.13 14.48 -13.21
CA SER A 12 11.95 13.80 -14.50
C SER A 12 10.52 13.30 -14.73
N HIS A 13 9.54 13.71 -13.93
CA HIS A 13 8.14 13.27 -14.00
C HIS A 13 7.97 11.74 -13.96
N PHE A 14 8.03 11.15 -12.76
CA PHE A 14 8.00 9.71 -12.50
C PHE A 14 7.04 8.90 -13.38
N LEU A 15 5.74 9.22 -13.35
CA LEU A 15 4.72 8.45 -14.08
C LEU A 15 4.84 8.54 -15.60
N LYS A 16 5.26 9.70 -16.14
CA LYS A 16 5.41 9.89 -17.58
C LYS A 16 6.66 9.17 -18.10
N SER A 17 7.74 9.20 -17.33
CA SER A 17 8.97 8.44 -17.61
C SER A 17 8.73 6.93 -17.57
N LEU A 18 7.99 6.45 -16.56
CA LEU A 18 7.56 5.05 -16.50
C LEU A 18 6.69 4.66 -17.70
N ALA A 19 5.83 5.58 -18.18
CA ALA A 19 5.00 5.33 -19.35
C ALA A 19 5.83 5.22 -20.63
N ASN A 20 6.91 6.00 -20.78
CA ASN A 20 7.85 5.85 -21.90
C ASN A 20 8.55 4.50 -21.86
N PHE A 21 9.01 4.08 -20.67
CA PHE A 21 9.62 2.76 -20.47
C PHE A 21 8.66 1.62 -20.83
N LEU A 22 7.43 1.61 -20.29
CA LEU A 22 6.53 0.49 -20.60
C LEU A 22 6.16 0.40 -22.08
N ARG A 23 6.09 1.53 -22.80
CA ARG A 23 5.81 1.55 -24.23
C ARG A 23 6.94 0.97 -25.08
N SER A 24 8.18 1.02 -24.61
CA SER A 24 9.30 0.38 -25.30
C SER A 24 9.39 -1.12 -24.98
N GLU A 25 9.15 -1.48 -23.72
CA GLU A 25 9.34 -2.85 -23.26
C GLU A 25 8.15 -3.77 -23.58
N ILE A 26 6.95 -3.21 -23.65
CA ILE A 26 5.72 -3.97 -23.88
C ILE A 26 5.12 -3.55 -25.22
N ASN A 27 4.90 -4.53 -26.10
CA ASN A 27 4.16 -4.30 -27.33
C ASN A 27 2.66 -4.11 -27.03
N LEU A 28 2.26 -2.85 -26.80
CA LEU A 28 0.87 -2.46 -26.52
C LEU A 28 -0.09 -2.69 -27.69
N ARG A 29 0.40 -3.01 -28.89
CA ARG A 29 -0.45 -3.39 -30.04
C ARG A 29 -0.86 -4.86 -30.02
N HIS A 30 -0.24 -5.66 -29.16
CA HIS A 30 -0.52 -7.08 -29.05
C HIS A 30 -1.41 -7.39 -27.83
N PRO A 31 -2.41 -8.30 -27.92
CA PRO A 31 -3.31 -8.63 -26.81
C PRO A 31 -2.60 -9.09 -25.53
N GLU A 32 -1.42 -9.69 -25.68
CA GLU A 32 -0.57 -10.14 -24.56
C GLU A 32 -0.10 -8.99 -23.65
N ALA A 33 -0.19 -7.73 -24.09
CA ALA A 33 0.05 -6.57 -23.22
C ALA A 33 -0.81 -6.62 -21.95
N THR A 34 -2.02 -7.16 -22.03
CA THR A 34 -2.94 -7.34 -20.88
C THR A 34 -2.42 -8.28 -19.80
N LYS A 35 -1.40 -9.11 -20.10
CA LYS A 35 -0.76 -10.02 -19.15
C LYS A 35 0.42 -9.37 -18.42
N HIS A 36 0.76 -8.13 -18.71
CA HIS A 36 1.72 -7.35 -17.93
C HIS A 36 0.98 -6.56 -16.85
N TRP A 37 1.45 -6.65 -15.62
CA TRP A 37 0.78 -6.09 -14.45
C TRP A 37 1.63 -4.97 -13.85
N VAL A 38 1.07 -3.78 -13.78
CA VAL A 38 1.72 -2.58 -13.23
C VAL A 38 1.03 -2.22 -11.93
N ILE A 39 1.75 -2.40 -10.83
CA ILE A 39 1.22 -2.28 -9.48
C ILE A 39 1.70 -0.96 -8.87
N PHE A 40 0.76 -0.12 -8.45
CA PHE A 40 1.04 1.15 -7.79
C PHE A 40 0.70 1.09 -6.30
N SER A 41 1.38 1.89 -5.49
CA SER A 41 1.07 2.03 -4.06
C SER A 41 -0.36 2.56 -3.81
N THR A 42 -0.93 3.33 -4.73
CA THR A 42 -2.28 3.91 -4.59
C THR A 42 -3.11 3.82 -5.86
N LYS A 43 -4.44 3.80 -5.71
CA LYS A 43 -5.39 3.86 -6.84
C LYS A 43 -5.25 5.15 -7.65
N ARG A 44 -4.94 6.26 -6.98
CA ARG A 44 -4.75 7.57 -7.63
C ARG A 44 -3.58 7.52 -8.62
N ALA A 45 -2.43 6.99 -8.20
CA ALA A 45 -1.26 6.85 -9.07
C ALA A 45 -1.56 5.94 -10.28
N ALA A 46 -2.26 4.82 -10.06
CA ALA A 46 -2.73 3.94 -11.12
C ALA A 46 -3.62 4.65 -12.17
N LEU A 47 -4.56 5.49 -11.73
CA LEU A 47 -5.44 6.25 -12.63
C LEU A 47 -4.67 7.31 -13.44
N PHE A 48 -3.78 8.07 -12.80
CA PHE A 48 -2.94 9.05 -13.50
C PHE A 48 -2.00 8.37 -14.50
N PHE A 49 -1.42 7.24 -14.14
CA PHE A 49 -0.58 6.47 -15.04
C PHE A 49 -1.34 6.00 -16.28
N LYS A 50 -2.53 5.45 -16.09
CA LYS A 50 -3.43 5.06 -17.19
C LYS A 50 -3.72 6.26 -18.11
N TYR A 51 -3.99 7.44 -17.54
CA TYR A 51 -4.19 8.67 -18.32
C TYR A 51 -2.94 9.02 -19.15
N TYR A 52 -1.74 8.97 -18.58
CA TYR A 52 -0.51 9.27 -19.33
C TYR A 52 -0.20 8.28 -20.44
N LEU A 53 -0.47 6.98 -20.24
CA LEU A 53 -0.37 5.99 -21.31
C LEU A 53 -1.33 6.30 -22.47
N LEU A 54 -2.59 6.64 -22.17
CA LEU A 54 -3.59 7.04 -23.17
C LEU A 54 -3.14 8.27 -23.97
N GLN A 55 -2.60 9.29 -23.29
CA GLN A 55 -2.07 10.49 -23.95
C GLN A 55 -0.90 10.18 -24.90
N LYS A 56 -0.01 9.25 -24.49
CA LYS A 56 1.17 8.89 -25.28
C LYS A 56 0.86 8.04 -26.51
N GLU A 57 -0.25 7.29 -26.50
CA GLU A 57 -0.70 6.49 -27.65
C GLU A 57 -1.51 7.29 -28.70
N LYS A 58 -1.71 8.60 -28.47
CA LYS A 58 -2.19 9.59 -29.46
C LYS A 58 -3.42 9.14 -30.30
N GLY A 59 -4.36 8.42 -29.68
CA GLY A 59 -5.62 8.03 -30.32
C GLY A 59 -5.58 6.73 -31.15
N HIS A 60 -4.45 6.04 -31.21
CA HIS A 60 -4.41 4.71 -31.82
C HIS A 60 -4.97 3.63 -30.89
N SER A 61 -5.61 2.60 -31.41
CA SER A 61 -6.13 1.47 -30.61
C SER A 61 -5.02 0.59 -30.03
N PHE A 62 -5.02 0.37 -28.72
CA PHE A 62 -4.01 -0.44 -28.03
C PHE A 62 -4.61 -1.22 -26.86
N PHE A 63 -3.88 -2.24 -26.41
CA PHE A 63 -4.20 -3.02 -25.23
C PHE A 63 -3.46 -2.44 -24.02
N LEU A 64 -4.21 -2.12 -22.97
CA LEU A 64 -3.65 -1.66 -21.71
C LEU A 64 -3.12 -2.85 -20.88
N PRO A 65 -1.94 -2.73 -20.26
CA PRO A 65 -1.56 -3.65 -19.20
C PRO A 65 -2.56 -3.58 -18.03
N LYS A 66 -2.59 -4.62 -17.20
CA LYS A 66 -3.37 -4.58 -15.96
C LYS A 66 -2.71 -3.59 -15.00
N ILE A 67 -3.33 -2.42 -14.84
CA ILE A 67 -2.84 -1.36 -13.96
C ILE A 67 -3.67 -1.40 -12.68
N LEU A 68 -3.04 -1.78 -11.57
CA LEU A 68 -3.69 -2.04 -10.29
C LEU A 68 -3.05 -1.20 -9.19
N SER A 69 -3.84 -0.84 -8.18
CA SER A 69 -3.28 -0.48 -6.88
C SER A 69 -2.82 -1.71 -6.11
N TRP A 70 -2.03 -1.52 -5.05
CA TRP A 70 -1.57 -2.60 -4.16
C TRP A 70 -2.73 -3.44 -3.62
N GLU A 71 -3.79 -2.80 -3.12
CA GLU A 71 -4.99 -3.47 -2.62
C GLU A 71 -5.70 -4.30 -3.70
N GLU A 72 -5.83 -3.73 -4.91
CA GLU A 72 -6.43 -4.44 -6.05
C GLU A 72 -5.56 -5.63 -6.50
N PHE A 73 -4.25 -5.47 -6.47
CA PHE A 73 -3.31 -6.55 -6.78
C PHE A 73 -3.45 -7.71 -5.80
N LEU A 74 -3.45 -7.42 -4.49
CA LEU A 74 -3.62 -8.44 -3.47
C LEU A 74 -4.98 -9.14 -3.62
N LYS A 75 -6.05 -8.38 -3.84
CA LYS A 75 -7.39 -8.95 -4.03
C LYS A 75 -7.48 -9.82 -5.28
N GLU A 76 -6.97 -9.34 -6.41
CA GLU A 76 -6.96 -10.10 -7.66
C GLU A 76 -6.18 -11.40 -7.47
N LEU A 77 -4.96 -11.32 -6.91
CA LEU A 77 -4.15 -12.50 -6.66
C LEU A 77 -4.85 -13.47 -5.71
N TYR A 78 -5.49 -12.98 -4.65
CA TYR A 78 -6.21 -13.80 -3.68
C TYR A 78 -7.31 -14.62 -4.35
N LEU A 79 -8.10 -14.00 -5.22
CA LEU A 79 -9.16 -14.67 -5.97
C LEU A 79 -8.62 -15.72 -6.96
N GLN A 80 -7.40 -15.53 -7.48
CA GLN A 80 -6.80 -16.48 -8.42
C GLN A 80 -6.16 -17.69 -7.72
N ILE A 81 -5.49 -17.48 -6.57
CA ILE A 81 -4.70 -18.53 -5.92
C ILE A 81 -5.44 -19.28 -4.81
N THR A 82 -6.58 -18.74 -4.35
CA THR A 82 -7.37 -19.33 -3.27
C THR A 82 -8.51 -20.17 -3.86
N PRO A 83 -8.53 -21.51 -3.67
CA PRO A 83 -9.55 -22.36 -4.29
C PRO A 83 -10.99 -22.03 -3.86
N ALA A 84 -11.17 -21.61 -2.62
CA ALA A 84 -12.45 -21.20 -2.05
C ALA A 84 -12.24 -19.87 -1.31
N PRO A 85 -12.25 -18.73 -2.03
CA PRO A 85 -12.06 -17.43 -1.41
C PRO A 85 -13.21 -17.12 -0.46
N ARG A 86 -12.88 -16.57 0.71
CA ARG A 86 -13.86 -16.14 1.72
C ARG A 86 -14.65 -14.94 1.22
N LEU A 87 -15.87 -14.77 1.72
CA LEU A 87 -16.71 -13.63 1.40
C LEU A 87 -16.11 -12.35 2.02
N PHE A 88 -15.89 -11.33 1.19
CA PHE A 88 -15.50 -10.00 1.68
C PHE A 88 -16.72 -9.23 2.15
N LEU A 89 -16.71 -8.81 3.42
CA LEU A 89 -17.72 -7.92 3.96
C LEU A 89 -17.25 -6.46 4.00
N PRO A 90 -18.18 -5.49 3.97
CA PRO A 90 -17.86 -4.10 4.26
C PRO A 90 -17.30 -3.92 5.66
N GLU A 91 -16.35 -2.99 5.83
CA GLU A 91 -15.69 -2.70 7.12
C GLU A 91 -16.68 -2.41 8.25
N GLY A 92 -17.85 -1.83 7.96
CA GLY A 92 -18.90 -1.58 8.95
C GLY A 92 -19.42 -2.83 9.68
N GLY A 93 -19.32 -4.02 9.06
CA GLY A 93 -19.71 -5.29 9.71
C GLY A 93 -18.63 -5.87 10.63
N LYS A 94 -17.38 -5.40 10.51
CA LYS A 94 -16.21 -5.94 11.21
C LYS A 94 -16.34 -5.83 12.72
N ILE A 95 -16.83 -4.68 13.17
CA ILE A 95 -17.03 -4.40 14.59
C ILE A 95 -18.06 -5.34 15.20
N LEU A 96 -19.22 -5.51 14.56
CA LEU A 96 -20.29 -6.37 15.09
C LEU A 96 -19.81 -7.81 15.25
N ILE A 97 -19.05 -8.31 14.27
CA ILE A 97 -18.47 -9.65 14.31
C ILE A 97 -17.43 -9.77 15.44
N PHE A 98 -16.58 -8.76 15.63
CA PHE A 98 -15.64 -8.75 16.74
C PHE A 98 -16.35 -8.77 18.10
N LEU A 99 -17.37 -7.93 18.27
CA LEU A 99 -18.15 -7.86 19.51
C LEU A 99 -18.83 -9.18 19.85
N GLN A 100 -19.30 -9.94 18.86
CA GLN A 100 -19.86 -11.29 19.06
C GLN A 100 -18.85 -12.29 19.63
N THR A 101 -17.54 -12.04 19.50
CA THR A 101 -16.49 -12.91 20.04
C THR A 101 -16.13 -12.60 21.48
N LEU A 102 -16.47 -11.42 22.00
CA LEU A 102 -16.09 -11.01 23.35
C LEU A 102 -16.71 -11.86 24.47
N PRO A 103 -18.00 -12.26 24.40
CA PRO A 103 -18.60 -13.13 25.40
C PRO A 103 -17.90 -14.49 25.52
N SER A 104 -17.42 -15.07 24.41
CA SER A 104 -16.76 -16.40 24.44
C SER A 104 -15.40 -16.39 25.14
N ILE A 105 -14.81 -15.21 25.33
CA ILE A 105 -13.56 -15.01 26.07
C ILE A 105 -13.78 -14.38 27.46
N GLY A 106 -15.04 -14.32 27.90
CA GLY A 106 -15.44 -13.86 29.24
C GLY A 106 -15.48 -12.33 29.37
N ILE A 107 -15.76 -11.62 28.29
CA ILE A 107 -15.83 -10.15 28.27
C ILE A 107 -17.26 -9.72 27.98
N HIS A 108 -17.86 -9.05 28.98
CA HIS A 108 -19.20 -8.51 28.92
C HIS A 108 -19.12 -7.01 29.19
N TRP A 109 -19.72 -6.22 28.30
CA TRP A 109 -19.79 -4.77 28.44
C TRP A 109 -21.23 -4.38 28.71
N GLU A 110 -21.44 -3.57 29.75
CA GLU A 110 -22.77 -3.10 30.13
C GLU A 110 -23.22 -1.91 29.26
N GLU A 111 -22.27 -1.15 28.72
CA GLU A 111 -22.51 0.07 27.93
C GLU A 111 -22.21 -0.16 26.44
N PRO A 112 -23.23 -0.29 25.57
CA PRO A 112 -23.05 -0.59 24.15
C PRO A 112 -22.22 0.45 23.38
N GLU A 113 -22.33 1.73 23.74
CA GLU A 113 -21.60 2.82 23.08
C GLU A 113 -20.09 2.73 23.34
N LYS A 114 -19.71 2.50 24.60
CA LYS A 114 -18.30 2.29 24.97
C LYS A 114 -17.75 1.02 24.33
N LEU A 115 -18.57 -0.03 24.26
CA LEU A 115 -18.22 -1.28 23.58
C LEU A 115 -17.90 -1.05 22.09
N LEU A 116 -18.71 -0.24 21.40
CA LEU A 116 -18.47 0.10 20.00
C LEU A 116 -17.19 0.94 19.83
N PHE A 117 -17.00 1.97 20.66
CA PHE A 117 -15.80 2.80 20.59
C PHE A 117 -14.52 1.97 20.76
N TRP A 118 -14.46 1.16 21.83
CA TRP A 118 -13.29 0.33 22.10
C TRP A 118 -13.13 -0.80 21.09
N GLY A 119 -14.23 -1.42 20.67
CA GLY A 119 -14.22 -2.43 19.62
C GLY A 119 -13.54 -1.94 18.33
N ALA A 120 -13.86 -0.70 17.91
CA ALA A 120 -13.20 -0.09 16.75
C ALA A 120 -11.69 0.09 16.97
N ARG A 121 -11.27 0.58 18.14
CA ARG A 121 -9.84 0.78 18.47
C ARG A 121 -9.05 -0.52 18.49
N PHE A 122 -9.61 -1.59 19.04
CA PHE A 122 -8.95 -2.91 19.01
C PHE A 122 -8.81 -3.46 17.60
N LEU A 123 -9.80 -3.24 16.74
CA LEU A 123 -9.72 -3.64 15.34
C LEU A 123 -8.64 -2.87 14.57
N GLU A 124 -8.48 -1.56 14.80
CA GLU A 124 -7.37 -0.78 14.24
C GLU A 124 -6.01 -1.37 14.66
N VAL A 125 -5.87 -1.73 15.93
CA VAL A 125 -4.65 -2.39 16.43
C VAL A 125 -4.42 -3.72 15.70
N PHE A 126 -5.46 -4.56 15.60
CA PHE A 126 -5.35 -5.83 14.88
C PHE A 126 -4.93 -5.63 13.42
N GLU A 127 -5.48 -4.64 12.73
CA GLU A 127 -5.10 -4.32 11.35
C GLU A 127 -3.62 -3.94 11.21
N GLU A 128 -3.08 -3.13 12.12
CA GLU A 128 -1.67 -2.76 12.05
C GLU A 128 -0.76 -3.97 12.27
N PHE A 129 -1.14 -4.89 13.17
CA PHE A 129 -0.44 -6.16 13.35
C PHE A 129 -0.55 -7.07 12.11
N GLU A 130 -1.73 -7.17 11.48
CA GLU A 130 -1.94 -7.92 10.24
C GLU A 130 -1.07 -7.41 9.09
N LYS A 131 -1.00 -6.07 8.93
CA LYS A 131 -0.17 -5.42 7.90
C LYS A 131 1.33 -5.66 8.15
N GLU A 132 1.75 -5.77 9.42
CA GLU A 132 3.11 -6.20 9.78
C GLU A 132 3.31 -7.72 9.75
N GLY A 133 2.24 -8.50 9.55
CA GLY A 133 2.29 -9.95 9.52
C GLY A 133 2.61 -10.58 10.88
N LYS A 134 2.19 -9.94 11.97
CA LYS A 134 2.45 -10.33 13.36
C LYS A 134 1.16 -10.60 14.11
N ILE A 135 1.25 -11.41 15.16
CA ILE A 135 0.14 -11.62 16.10
C ILE A 135 0.25 -10.55 17.19
N PRO A 136 -0.84 -9.84 17.53
CA PRO A 136 -0.87 -8.92 18.66
C PRO A 136 -0.39 -9.58 19.95
N GLN A 137 0.46 -8.88 20.69
CA GLN A 137 0.96 -9.32 21.99
C GLN A 137 0.11 -8.71 23.12
N ASP A 138 -0.06 -9.46 24.20
CA ASP A 138 -0.75 -8.97 25.38
C ASP A 138 0.04 -7.81 26.02
N LEU A 139 -0.66 -6.79 26.50
CA LEU A 139 -0.06 -5.66 27.18
C LEU A 139 -0.09 -5.90 28.69
N LEU A 140 1.10 -6.13 29.28
CA LEU A 140 1.22 -6.45 30.72
C LEU A 140 0.77 -5.31 31.64
N TYR A 141 0.92 -4.06 31.19
CA TYR A 141 0.58 -2.86 31.95
C TYR A 141 -0.11 -1.85 31.02
N PRO A 142 -1.43 -2.00 30.78
CA PRO A 142 -2.19 -1.01 30.04
C PRO A 142 -2.20 0.33 30.79
N PRO A 143 -2.28 1.48 30.07
CA PRO A 143 -2.34 2.78 30.71
C PRO A 143 -3.43 2.86 31.78
N GLU A 144 -3.09 3.37 32.96
CA GLU A 144 -3.99 3.40 34.12
C GLU A 144 -5.27 4.21 33.88
N THR A 145 -5.21 5.18 32.97
CA THR A 145 -6.32 6.06 32.57
C THR A 145 -7.40 5.37 31.76
N LEU A 146 -7.18 4.12 31.33
CA LEU A 146 -8.15 3.37 30.54
C LEU A 146 -9.30 2.82 31.41
N PRO A 147 -10.50 2.66 30.85
CA PRO A 147 -11.57 1.88 31.49
C PRO A 147 -11.12 0.44 31.78
N GLU A 148 -11.58 -0.15 32.89
CA GLU A 148 -11.22 -1.52 33.30
C GLU A 148 -11.46 -2.56 32.20
N GLN A 149 -12.57 -2.46 31.47
CA GLN A 149 -12.87 -3.38 30.38
C GLN A 149 -11.89 -3.25 29.20
N ALA A 150 -11.38 -2.03 28.95
CA ALA A 150 -10.37 -1.79 27.92
C ALA A 150 -9.01 -2.33 28.38
N LYS A 151 -8.62 -2.11 29.64
CA LYS A 151 -7.41 -2.70 30.24
C LYS A 151 -7.43 -4.22 30.10
N TYR A 152 -8.54 -4.85 30.48
CA TYR A 152 -8.70 -6.30 30.40
C TYR A 152 -8.59 -6.85 28.97
N LEU A 153 -9.07 -6.10 27.97
CA LEU A 153 -8.89 -6.46 26.55
C LEU A 153 -7.43 -6.33 26.11
N PHE A 154 -6.73 -5.27 26.52
CA PHE A 154 -5.31 -5.09 26.20
C PHE A 154 -4.42 -6.16 26.86
N GLU A 155 -4.72 -6.57 28.09
CA GLU A 155 -4.04 -7.68 28.79
C GLU A 155 -4.29 -9.04 28.12
N ARG A 156 -5.27 -9.14 27.21
CA ARG A 156 -5.67 -10.37 26.51
C ARG A 156 -5.80 -10.15 25.01
N LEU A 157 -4.99 -9.25 24.46
CA LEU A 157 -5.04 -8.83 23.07
C LEU A 157 -4.81 -10.01 22.12
N SER A 158 -3.88 -10.91 22.45
CA SER A 158 -3.59 -12.11 21.68
C SER A 158 -4.76 -13.09 21.68
N LYS A 159 -5.39 -13.29 22.86
CA LYS A 159 -6.53 -14.19 23.02
C LYS A 159 -7.76 -13.67 22.26
N SER A 160 -8.05 -12.37 22.37
CA SER A 160 -9.17 -11.74 21.66
C SER A 160 -8.96 -11.75 20.14
N TYR A 161 -7.75 -11.45 19.68
CA TYR A 161 -7.39 -11.57 18.27
C TYR A 161 -7.59 -12.99 17.73
N LYS A 162 -7.11 -14.02 18.44
CA LYS A 162 -7.28 -15.42 18.02
C LYS A 162 -8.76 -15.84 17.96
N ALA A 163 -9.53 -15.51 18.99
CA ALA A 163 -10.97 -15.79 19.02
C ALA A 163 -11.71 -15.10 17.85
N TYR A 164 -11.34 -13.87 17.55
CA TYR A 164 -11.84 -13.14 16.39
C TYR A 164 -11.51 -13.82 15.06
N LYS A 165 -10.24 -14.18 14.83
CA LYS A 165 -9.80 -14.86 13.59
C LYS A 165 -10.44 -16.23 13.40
N GLU A 166 -10.58 -17.01 14.47
CA GLU A 166 -11.27 -18.30 14.43
C GLU A 166 -12.75 -18.13 14.08
N HIS A 167 -13.39 -17.10 14.64
CA HIS A 167 -14.78 -16.79 14.35
C HIS A 167 -14.98 -16.38 12.89
N LEU A 168 -14.11 -15.54 12.33
CA LEU A 168 -14.11 -15.20 10.90
C LEU A 168 -13.95 -16.43 10.00
N LYS A 169 -13.01 -17.31 10.34
CA LYS A 169 -12.79 -18.55 9.62
C LYS A 169 -14.03 -19.44 9.63
N ARG A 170 -14.71 -19.57 10.77
CA ARG A 170 -15.96 -20.34 10.91
C ARG A 170 -17.10 -19.76 10.07
N LEU A 171 -17.20 -18.44 9.98
CA LEU A 171 -18.22 -17.78 9.17
C LEU A 171 -17.89 -17.77 7.67
N GLY A 172 -16.67 -18.16 7.27
CA GLY A 172 -16.23 -18.09 5.87
C GLY A 172 -16.09 -16.64 5.37
N ILE A 173 -15.82 -15.69 6.28
CA ILE A 173 -15.72 -14.26 6.00
C ILE A 173 -14.25 -13.82 6.04
N SER A 174 -13.92 -12.78 5.28
CA SER A 174 -12.66 -12.05 5.41
C SER A 174 -12.83 -10.55 5.17
N PHE A 175 -11.85 -9.77 5.62
CA PHE A 175 -11.76 -8.34 5.38
C PHE A 175 -10.55 -8.01 4.49
N PRO A 176 -10.57 -6.87 3.77
CA PRO A 176 -9.41 -6.36 3.02
C PRO A 176 -8.10 -6.40 3.80
N SER A 177 -8.10 -6.07 5.09
CA SER A 177 -6.92 -6.09 5.95
C SER A 177 -6.27 -7.47 6.12
N GLU A 178 -7.03 -8.55 5.90
CA GLU A 178 -6.56 -9.94 6.06
C GLU A 178 -6.11 -10.57 4.75
N ILE A 179 -6.25 -9.87 3.61
CA ILE A 179 -5.92 -10.45 2.30
C ILE A 179 -4.44 -10.85 2.27
N LEU A 180 -3.55 -10.00 2.78
CA LEU A 180 -2.12 -10.27 2.77
C LEU A 180 -1.76 -11.49 3.64
N SER A 181 -2.37 -11.63 4.82
CA SER A 181 -2.14 -12.79 5.69
C SER A 181 -2.64 -14.07 5.00
N ASN A 182 -3.85 -14.03 4.43
CA ASN A 182 -4.45 -15.17 3.74
C ASN A 182 -3.65 -15.56 2.49
N LEU A 183 -3.13 -14.57 1.75
CA LEU A 183 -2.23 -14.81 0.62
C LEU A 183 -0.97 -15.51 1.08
N ARG A 184 -0.30 -15.02 2.12
CA ARG A 184 0.94 -15.62 2.64
C ARG A 184 0.74 -17.07 3.10
N GLU A 185 -0.42 -17.41 3.67
CA GLU A 185 -0.77 -18.77 4.06
C GLU A 185 -1.00 -19.71 2.86
N ASN A 186 -1.49 -19.18 1.73
CA ASN A 186 -1.87 -19.96 0.56
C ASN A 186 -0.88 -19.86 -0.61
N LEU A 187 0.14 -19.00 -0.49
CA LEU A 187 1.10 -18.73 -1.54
C LEU A 187 1.96 -19.98 -1.75
N SER A 188 1.83 -20.57 -2.92
CA SER A 188 2.70 -21.62 -3.43
C SER A 188 3.10 -21.27 -4.86
N PRO A 189 4.35 -21.52 -5.26
CA PRO A 189 4.80 -21.39 -6.65
C PRO A 189 3.82 -21.99 -7.67
N GLU A 190 3.21 -23.13 -7.36
CA GLU A 190 2.31 -23.83 -8.28
C GLU A 190 0.97 -23.12 -8.48
N ARG A 191 0.60 -22.21 -7.58
CA ARG A 191 -0.70 -21.53 -7.59
C ARG A 191 -0.66 -20.15 -8.22
N ILE A 192 0.52 -19.57 -8.43
CA ILE A 192 0.61 -18.26 -9.09
C ILE A 192 0.23 -18.44 -10.57
N PRO A 193 -0.78 -17.72 -11.09
CA PRO A 193 -1.33 -17.94 -12.42
C PRO A 193 -0.41 -17.35 -13.50
N LEU A 194 0.71 -18.00 -13.80
CA LEU A 194 1.68 -17.54 -14.81
C LEU A 194 1.12 -17.42 -16.23
N ASN A 195 0.10 -18.21 -16.54
CA ASN A 195 -0.65 -18.06 -17.77
C ASN A 195 -1.32 -16.67 -17.90
N LEU A 196 -1.53 -15.97 -16.79
CA LEU A 196 -2.15 -14.65 -16.71
C LEU A 196 -1.15 -13.51 -16.46
N ILE A 197 0.08 -13.81 -16.02
CA ILE A 197 1.08 -12.80 -15.66
C ILE A 197 2.41 -13.08 -16.38
N LYS A 198 2.70 -12.25 -17.40
CA LYS A 198 3.94 -12.29 -18.18
C LYS A 198 5.00 -11.29 -17.72
N GLY A 199 4.66 -10.38 -16.82
CA GLY A 199 5.61 -9.48 -16.20
C GLY A 199 4.95 -8.61 -15.14
N LEU A 200 5.71 -8.27 -14.10
CA LEU A 200 5.24 -7.57 -12.93
C LEU A 200 6.10 -6.33 -12.66
N TYR A 201 5.47 -5.16 -12.55
CA TYR A 201 6.16 -3.89 -12.42
C TYR A 201 5.60 -3.14 -11.20
N PHE A 202 6.39 -2.99 -10.15
CA PHE A 202 5.99 -2.25 -8.94
C PHE A 202 6.47 -0.80 -9.02
N ALA A 203 5.60 0.17 -8.79
CA ALA A 203 5.93 1.58 -8.96
C ALA A 203 5.40 2.48 -7.83
N GLY A 204 6.25 3.40 -7.36
CA GLY A 204 5.85 4.44 -6.40
C GLY A 204 5.71 3.95 -4.96
N PHE A 205 6.38 2.85 -4.61
CA PHE A 205 6.56 2.41 -3.23
C PHE A 205 7.79 3.10 -2.64
N VAL A 206 7.76 3.42 -1.34
CA VAL A 206 8.91 4.07 -0.65
C VAL A 206 9.45 3.15 0.43
N ALA A 207 8.55 2.63 1.26
CA ALA A 207 8.84 1.68 2.31
C ALA A 207 7.80 0.55 2.24
N LEU A 208 8.21 -0.62 2.72
CA LEU A 208 7.37 -1.80 2.82
C LEU A 208 7.31 -2.26 4.26
N ARG A 209 6.13 -2.64 4.71
CA ARG A 209 5.91 -3.28 6.02
C ARG A 209 6.48 -4.69 6.03
N GLU A 210 6.68 -5.28 7.21
CA GLU A 210 7.31 -6.60 7.31
C GLU A 210 6.54 -7.70 6.58
N GLY A 211 5.21 -7.70 6.68
CA GLY A 211 4.34 -8.62 5.94
C GLY A 211 4.46 -8.46 4.42
N GLU A 212 4.52 -7.22 3.92
CA GLU A 212 4.64 -6.90 2.50
C GLU A 212 6.00 -7.33 1.95
N ARG A 213 7.09 -7.08 2.69
CA ARG A 213 8.44 -7.52 2.34
C ARG A 213 8.53 -9.03 2.23
N ALA A 214 8.00 -9.75 3.23
CA ALA A 214 8.00 -11.20 3.23
C ALA A 214 7.24 -11.75 2.01
N PHE A 215 6.05 -11.22 1.74
CA PHE A 215 5.25 -11.61 0.59
C PHE A 215 5.94 -11.31 -0.75
N LEU A 216 6.49 -10.11 -0.93
CA LEU A 216 7.18 -9.75 -2.17
C LEU A 216 8.44 -10.58 -2.41
N ARG A 217 9.20 -10.93 -1.37
CA ARG A 217 10.35 -11.84 -1.50
C ARG A 217 9.95 -13.21 -2.05
N GLU A 218 8.81 -13.75 -1.64
CA GLU A 218 8.30 -15.02 -2.18
C GLU A 218 7.86 -14.88 -3.64
N ILE A 219 7.17 -13.79 -3.99
CA ILE A 219 6.83 -13.49 -5.40
C ILE A 219 8.10 -13.33 -6.26
N MET A 220 9.12 -12.65 -5.74
CA MET A 220 10.39 -12.43 -6.43
C MET A 220 11.10 -13.73 -6.77
N LYS A 221 11.28 -14.64 -5.79
CA LYS A 221 11.89 -15.96 -6.03
C LYS A 221 11.22 -16.67 -7.20
N TYR A 222 9.89 -16.62 -7.24
CA TYR A 222 9.13 -17.31 -8.28
C TYR A 222 9.32 -16.72 -9.68
N PHE A 223 9.29 -15.39 -9.81
CA PHE A 223 9.53 -14.74 -11.10
C PHE A 223 10.97 -14.94 -11.58
N GLU A 224 11.94 -14.98 -10.66
CA GLU A 224 13.34 -15.26 -10.97
C GLU A 224 13.55 -16.70 -11.46
N GLU A 225 12.92 -17.69 -10.84
CA GLU A 225 12.95 -19.10 -11.27
C GLU A 225 12.35 -19.31 -12.66
N LYS A 226 11.35 -18.50 -13.02
CA LYS A 226 10.62 -18.60 -14.30
C LYS A 226 11.16 -17.67 -15.38
N ASP A 227 12.22 -16.94 -15.07
CA ASP A 227 12.84 -15.92 -15.91
C ASP A 227 11.83 -14.91 -16.47
N LEU A 228 10.87 -14.50 -15.62
CA LEU A 228 9.85 -13.52 -15.97
C LEU A 228 10.28 -12.12 -15.50
N PRO A 229 9.95 -11.07 -16.27
CA PRO A 229 10.21 -9.69 -15.87
C PRO A 229 9.56 -9.35 -14.52
N LEU A 230 10.40 -8.96 -13.55
CA LEU A 230 9.98 -8.37 -12.29
C LEU A 230 10.85 -7.15 -11.99
N LEU A 231 10.24 -5.96 -12.05
CA LEU A 231 10.92 -4.69 -11.93
C LEU A 231 10.28 -3.78 -10.89
N PHE A 232 11.12 -3.00 -10.22
CA PHE A 232 10.69 -1.98 -9.27
C PHE A 232 11.07 -0.58 -9.76
N PHE A 233 10.20 0.40 -9.53
CA PHE A 233 10.41 1.80 -9.89
C PHE A 233 10.19 2.69 -8.67
N PHE A 234 11.24 3.40 -8.28
CA PHE A 234 11.26 4.32 -7.14
C PHE A 234 11.42 5.75 -7.62
N GLU A 235 10.69 6.69 -7.02
CA GLU A 235 10.88 8.12 -7.27
C GLU A 235 11.96 8.65 -6.32
N ASP A 236 13.19 8.82 -6.82
CA ASP A 236 14.33 9.26 -6.03
C ASP A 236 15.54 9.58 -6.93
N ASN A 237 16.56 10.20 -6.34
CA ASN A 237 17.84 10.45 -7.00
C ASN A 237 18.69 9.15 -7.05
N PRO A 238 19.08 8.66 -8.24
CA PRO A 238 19.87 7.43 -8.37
C PRO A 238 21.27 7.50 -7.74
N ASN A 239 21.86 8.70 -7.66
CA ASN A 239 23.21 8.91 -7.12
C ASN A 239 23.19 9.06 -5.58
N SER A 240 22.07 9.50 -5.03
CA SER A 240 21.89 9.71 -3.59
C SER A 240 20.49 9.28 -3.12
N PRO A 241 20.16 7.98 -3.13
CA PRO A 241 18.84 7.55 -2.70
C PRO A 241 18.61 7.83 -1.20
N HIS A 242 17.38 8.20 -0.86
CA HIS A 242 16.91 8.42 0.50
C HIS A 242 17.12 7.16 1.37
N PRO A 243 17.46 7.29 2.67
CA PRO A 243 17.72 6.14 3.54
C PRO A 243 16.60 5.09 3.58
N LEU A 244 15.34 5.51 3.52
CA LEU A 244 14.19 4.59 3.47
C LEU A 244 14.16 3.75 2.18
N ILE A 245 14.46 4.35 1.02
CA ILE A 245 14.51 3.62 -0.25
C ILE A 245 15.72 2.68 -0.25
N LYS A 246 16.88 3.11 0.24
CA LYS A 246 18.05 2.24 0.43
C LYS A 246 17.72 1.02 1.29
N LYS A 247 17.00 1.22 2.39
CA LYS A 247 16.53 0.13 3.25
C LYS A 247 15.61 -0.82 2.48
N THR A 248 14.63 -0.31 1.74
CA THR A 248 13.71 -1.14 0.93
C THR A 248 14.45 -1.94 -0.14
N LEU A 249 15.40 -1.32 -0.85
CA LEU A 249 16.23 -1.98 -1.85
C LEU A 249 17.05 -3.12 -1.24
N ASN A 250 17.69 -2.87 -0.08
CA ASN A 250 18.46 -3.87 0.66
C ASN A 250 17.56 -5.00 1.19
N ASP A 251 16.41 -4.65 1.75
CA ASP A 251 15.46 -5.63 2.29
C ASP A 251 14.94 -6.54 1.16
N LEU A 252 14.77 -6.06 -0.06
CA LEU A 252 14.39 -6.89 -1.20
C LEU A 252 15.57 -7.48 -1.97
N ALA A 253 16.82 -7.20 -1.55
CA ALA A 253 18.04 -7.60 -2.26
C ALA A 253 18.07 -7.16 -3.74
N LEU A 254 17.50 -5.99 -4.03
CA LEU A 254 17.40 -5.44 -5.39
C LEU A 254 18.69 -4.77 -5.82
N THR A 255 19.14 -5.10 -7.03
CA THR A 255 20.12 -4.26 -7.73
C THR A 255 19.41 -3.05 -8.31
N TYR A 256 20.06 -1.88 -8.32
CA TYR A 256 19.41 -0.65 -8.79
C TYR A 256 20.28 0.18 -9.72
N ALA A 257 19.63 0.96 -10.58
CA ALA A 257 20.26 1.97 -11.44
C ALA A 257 19.30 3.13 -11.71
N GLY A 258 19.81 4.26 -12.21
CA GLY A 258 18.93 5.28 -12.80
C GLY A 258 18.22 4.76 -14.04
N LEU A 259 16.97 5.18 -14.26
CA LEU A 259 16.28 4.89 -15.50
C LEU A 259 17.05 5.53 -16.69
N PRO A 260 17.29 4.80 -17.80
CA PRO A 260 18.01 5.36 -18.94
C PRO A 260 17.39 6.65 -19.48
N ARG A 261 18.25 7.61 -19.85
CA ARG A 261 17.85 8.98 -20.22
C ARG A 261 16.79 9.06 -21.32
N PHE A 262 16.84 8.15 -22.30
CA PHE A 262 15.89 8.13 -23.42
C PHE A 262 14.46 7.73 -23.01
N TYR A 263 14.26 7.21 -21.80
CA TYR A 263 12.93 7.01 -21.23
C TYR A 263 12.45 8.21 -20.41
N LEU A 264 13.33 9.11 -19.98
CA LEU A 264 12.96 10.21 -19.12
C LEU A 264 12.10 11.23 -19.89
N GLU A 265 10.97 11.61 -19.31
CA GLU A 265 10.10 12.65 -19.86
C GLU A 265 10.80 14.02 -19.88
N GLN A 266 11.59 14.29 -18.84
CA GLN A 266 12.42 15.47 -18.73
C GLN A 266 13.78 15.09 -18.19
N GLU A 267 14.81 15.77 -18.69
CA GLU A 267 16.15 15.64 -18.13
C GLU A 267 16.14 15.97 -16.64
N GLU A 268 17.00 15.28 -15.90
CA GLU A 268 17.18 15.52 -14.48
C GLU A 268 17.70 16.95 -14.25
N ARG A 269 17.07 17.67 -13.33
CA ARG A 269 17.41 19.05 -12.98
C ARG A 269 17.53 19.16 -11.47
N GLU A 270 18.50 19.94 -11.01
CA GLU A 270 18.58 20.25 -9.60
C GLU A 270 17.31 20.97 -9.13
N PRO A 271 16.76 20.61 -7.96
CA PRO A 271 15.56 21.25 -7.43
C PRO A 271 15.85 22.74 -7.17
N LYS A 272 15.02 23.61 -7.75
CA LYS A 272 15.06 25.04 -7.45
C LYS A 272 14.17 25.29 -6.23
N VAL A 273 14.80 25.59 -5.09
CA VAL A 273 14.09 26.01 -3.88
C VAL A 273 13.83 27.51 -3.97
N PHE A 274 12.56 27.90 -4.00
CA PHE A 274 12.15 29.29 -3.88
C PHE A 274 11.63 29.51 -2.47
N LEU A 275 12.32 30.36 -1.71
CA LEU A 275 11.84 30.82 -0.41
C LEU A 275 11.00 32.07 -0.64
N PHE A 276 9.72 31.98 -0.32
CA PHE A 276 8.82 33.13 -0.33
C PHE A 276 8.65 33.61 1.11
N SER A 277 8.97 34.87 1.37
CA SER A 277 8.60 35.52 2.63
C SER A 277 7.10 35.76 2.62
N PHE A 278 6.36 35.05 3.47
CA PHE A 278 5.00 35.45 3.80
C PHE A 278 5.08 36.62 4.80
N PRO A 279 4.29 37.69 4.62
CA PRO A 279 4.23 38.75 5.62
C PRO A 279 3.70 38.14 6.93
N GLU A 280 4.37 38.45 8.04
CA GLU A 280 3.92 38.02 9.36
C GLU A 280 2.49 38.50 9.60
N GLN A 281 1.61 37.61 10.09
CA GLN A 281 0.21 37.95 10.34
C GLN A 281 0.07 39.18 11.25
N GLU A 282 1.02 39.39 12.18
CA GLU A 282 1.06 40.58 13.04
C GLU A 282 1.32 41.87 12.24
N SER A 283 2.20 41.83 11.24
CA SER A 283 2.48 42.97 10.34
C SER A 283 1.28 43.34 9.48
N GLU A 284 0.53 42.34 8.99
CA GLU A 284 -0.73 42.58 8.26
C GLU A 284 -1.85 43.08 9.18
N MET A 285 -1.94 42.58 10.41
CA MET A 285 -2.90 43.06 11.41
C MET A 285 -2.60 44.49 11.88
N GLN A 286 -1.34 44.90 11.93
CA GLN A 286 -0.94 46.26 12.27
C GLN A 286 -1.31 47.24 11.15
N LYS A 287 -1.07 46.89 9.88
CA LYS A 287 -1.55 47.68 8.72
C LYS A 287 -3.07 47.81 8.70
N LEU A 288 -3.80 46.74 9.05
CA LEU A 288 -5.25 46.78 9.19
C LEU A 288 -5.70 47.74 10.30
N ARG A 289 -5.06 47.70 11.47
CA ARG A 289 -5.36 48.63 12.58
C ARG A 289 -5.11 50.08 12.19
N GLU A 290 -3.97 50.38 11.57
CA GLU A 290 -3.64 51.73 11.08
C GLU A 290 -4.64 52.21 10.02
N HIS A 291 -5.14 51.30 9.17
CA HIS A 291 -6.17 51.61 8.18
C HIS A 291 -7.53 51.96 8.84
N PHE A 292 -7.89 51.32 9.95
CA PHE A 292 -9.13 51.59 10.67
C PHE A 292 -9.04 52.79 11.63
N GLU A 293 -7.86 53.10 12.18
CA GLU A 293 -7.65 54.30 13.01
C GLU A 293 -7.73 55.61 12.20
N GLY A 294 -7.56 55.54 10.87
CA GLY A 294 -7.83 56.66 9.96
C GLY A 294 -9.32 56.98 9.77
N TYR A 295 -10.23 56.14 10.26
CA TYR A 295 -11.68 56.36 10.28
C TYR A 295 -12.14 56.67 11.71
N GLN A 296 -11.72 57.80 12.28
CA GLN A 296 -12.39 58.35 13.45
C GLN A 296 -13.67 59.08 12.99
N ILE A 297 -14.84 58.55 13.38
CA ILE A 297 -16.12 59.27 13.41
C ILE A 297 -16.20 60.06 14.72
#